data_AF-A0A382QN42-F1
#
_entry.id   AF-A0A382QN42-F1
#
_cell.length_a   1.000
_cell.length_b   1.000
_cell.length_c   1.000
_cell.angle_alpha   90.00
_cell.angle_beta   90.00
_cell.angle_gamma   90.00
#
_symmetry.space_group_name_H-M   'P 1'
#
loop_
_entity.id
_entity.type
_entity.pdbx_description
1 polymer ?
#
loop_
_entity_poly.entity_id
_entity_poly.type
_entity_poly.pdbx_seq_one_letter_code
_entity_poly.pdbx_strand_id
1 'polypeptide(L)'
;IPATRGILTTQYLAPTDKFQTESEEQALGEKISHCLEAAFATESFVRLLSPESLPDTKNVTHTNYLDLAWRLDRRTGRLIMMSAIDNLVKGAGGQAIQSFNIMCGFNEVSGLI
;
A
#
# COMPACT_ATOMS: atom_id res chain seq x y z
N ILE A 1 7.15 19.41 3.48
CA ILE A 1 6.70 19.05 4.85
C ILE A 1 7.95 18.87 5.71
N PRO A 2 8.06 19.54 6.87
CA PRO A 2 9.18 19.29 7.78
C PRO A 2 8.95 17.95 8.50
N ALA A 3 9.54 16.88 7.97
CA ALA A 3 9.56 15.55 8.57
C ALA A 3 10.95 14.94 8.37
N THR A 4 11.45 14.20 9.35
CA THR A 4 12.78 13.56 9.29
C THR A 4 12.76 12.26 8.48
N ARG A 5 11.61 11.58 8.44
CA ARG A 5 11.38 10.31 7.75
C ARG A 5 9.95 10.23 7.22
N GLY A 6 9.75 9.37 6.23
CA GLY A 6 8.46 9.00 5.68
C GLY A 6 8.24 9.49 4.25
N ILE A 7 7.63 8.64 3.43
CA ILE A 7 7.02 9.02 2.16
C ILE A 7 5.54 8.68 2.24
N LEU A 8 4.69 9.67 1.97
CA LEU A 8 3.28 9.48 1.67
C LEU A 8 3.08 9.70 0.17
N THR A 9 2.45 8.76 -0.50
CA THR A 9 2.13 8.87 -1.93
C THR A 9 0.63 8.82 -2.13
N THR A 10 0.11 9.66 -3.03
CA THR A 10 -1.28 9.63 -3.48
C THR A 10 -1.30 9.57 -5.01
N GLN A 11 -1.91 8.53 -5.56
CA GLN A 11 -2.04 8.29 -6.99
C GLN A 11 -3.51 8.37 -7.38
N TYR A 12 -3.79 9.12 -8.45
CA TYR A 12 -5.14 9.26 -9.00
C TYR A 12 -5.20 8.49 -10.32
N LEU A 13 -5.80 7.31 -10.28
CA LEU A 13 -5.88 6.37 -11.39
C LEU A 13 -7.24 6.49 -12.11
N ALA A 14 -7.26 6.12 -13.39
CA ALA A 14 -8.46 6.09 -14.22
C ALA A 14 -8.88 4.63 -14.47
N PRO A 15 -9.85 4.08 -13.73
CA PRO A 15 -10.37 2.75 -14.02
C PRO A 15 -10.96 2.67 -15.44
N THR A 16 -10.75 1.53 -16.10
CA THR A 16 -11.38 1.22 -17.39
C THR A 16 -12.88 1.08 -17.23
N ASP A 17 -13.30 0.36 -16.18
CA ASP A 17 -14.70 0.21 -15.78
C ASP A 17 -15.21 1.54 -15.22
N LYS A 18 -16.31 2.06 -15.78
CA LYS A 18 -16.98 3.26 -15.26
C LYS A 18 -17.90 2.88 -14.11
N PHE A 19 -18.03 3.79 -13.15
CA PHE A 19 -18.90 3.63 -11.99
C PHE A 19 -19.58 4.99 -11.74
N GLN A 20 -20.89 5.05 -11.96
CA GLN A 20 -21.70 6.27 -11.83
C GLN A 20 -22.80 6.11 -10.77
N THR A 21 -23.17 4.87 -10.46
CA THR A 21 -24.08 4.52 -9.38
C THR A 21 -23.32 3.99 -8.16
N GLU A 22 -23.96 4.02 -7.00
CA GLU A 22 -23.42 3.44 -5.76
C GLU A 22 -23.19 1.92 -5.89
N SER A 23 -24.09 1.22 -6.59
CA SER A 23 -23.94 -0.22 -6.83
C SER A 23 -22.72 -0.56 -7.70
N GLU A 24 -22.43 0.24 -8.73
CA GLU A 24 -21.25 0.03 -9.59
C GLU A 24 -19.96 0.36 -8.83
N GLU A 25 -19.97 1.41 -8.01
CA GLU A 25 -18.85 1.76 -7.14
C GLU A 25 -18.52 0.63 -6.16
N GLN A 26 -19.54 0.08 -5.51
CA GLN A 26 -19.37 -1.04 -4.59
C GLN A 26 -18.80 -2.28 -5.30
N ALA A 27 -19.37 -2.66 -6.44
CA ALA A 27 -18.91 -3.81 -7.22
C ALA A 27 -17.46 -3.65 -7.70
N LEU A 28 -17.07 -2.45 -8.15
CA LEU A 28 -15.69 -2.17 -8.53
C LEU A 28 -14.76 -2.16 -7.31
N GLY A 29 -15.22 -1.62 -6.17
CA GLY A 29 -14.50 -1.63 -4.91
C GLY A 29 -14.15 -3.04 -4.46
N GLU A 30 -15.12 -3.94 -4.45
CA GLU A 30 -14.94 -5.37 -4.12
C GLU A 30 -13.94 -6.07 -5.05
N LYS A 31 -14.05 -5.80 -6.36
CA LYS A 31 -13.10 -6.33 -7.35
C LYS A 31 -11.66 -5.85 -7.09
N ILE A 32 -11.49 -4.58 -6.71
CA ILE A 32 -10.18 -4.02 -6.36
C ILE A 32 -9.65 -4.66 -5.07
N SER A 33 -10.48 -4.77 -4.04
CA SER A 33 -10.10 -5.41 -2.77
C SER A 33 -9.61 -6.83 -3.01
N HIS A 34 -10.39 -7.63 -3.73
CA HIS A 34 -10.02 -9.01 -4.04
C HIS A 34 -8.71 -9.11 -4.83
N CYS A 35 -8.50 -8.20 -5.79
CA CYS A 35 -7.26 -8.13 -6.57
C CYS A 35 -6.03 -7.84 -5.68
N LEU A 36 -6.14 -6.84 -4.79
CA LEU A 36 -5.05 -6.47 -3.89
C LEU A 36 -4.78 -7.54 -2.83
N GLU A 37 -5.84 -8.11 -2.25
CA GLU A 37 -5.73 -9.22 -1.30
C GLU A 37 -5.04 -10.42 -1.94
N ALA A 38 -5.42 -10.80 -3.16
CA ALA A 38 -4.77 -11.90 -3.88
C ALA A 38 -3.30 -11.58 -4.22
N ALA A 39 -3.02 -10.34 -4.65
CA ALA A 39 -1.66 -9.92 -5.03
C ALA A 39 -0.69 -9.88 -3.83
N PHE A 40 -1.18 -9.53 -2.64
CA PHE A 40 -0.37 -9.34 -1.44
C PHE A 40 -0.61 -10.41 -0.37
N ALA A 41 -1.31 -11.51 -0.68
CA ALA A 41 -1.70 -12.55 0.28
C ALA A 41 -0.52 -13.16 1.05
N THR A 42 0.65 -13.23 0.43
CA THR A 42 1.87 -13.84 0.99
C THR A 42 2.93 -12.81 1.36
N GLU A 43 2.64 -11.51 1.24
CA GLU A 43 3.61 -10.44 1.37
C GLU A 43 3.69 -9.94 2.80
N SER A 44 4.76 -10.33 3.52
CA SER A 44 4.92 -10.07 4.96
C SER A 44 4.96 -8.59 5.33
N PHE A 45 5.38 -7.73 4.40
CA PHE A 45 5.61 -6.31 4.63
C PHE A 45 4.54 -5.40 4.04
N VAL A 46 3.44 -5.94 3.49
CA VAL A 46 2.36 -5.13 2.92
C VAL A 46 1.12 -5.24 3.81
N ARG A 47 0.62 -4.09 4.28
CA ARG A 47 -0.59 -3.99 5.08
C ARG A 47 -1.67 -3.29 4.26
N LEU A 48 -2.68 -4.06 3.85
CA LEU A 48 -3.91 -3.51 3.27
C LEU A 48 -4.76 -2.94 4.40
N LEU A 49 -4.94 -1.63 4.42
CA LEU A 49 -5.67 -0.95 5.48
C LEU A 49 -7.18 -1.08 5.30
N SER A 50 -7.90 -1.04 6.43
CA SER A 50 -9.37 -1.07 6.42
C SER A 50 -9.97 0.13 5.68
N PRO A 51 -11.23 0.05 5.20
CA PRO A 51 -11.92 1.16 4.53
C PRO A 51 -12.05 2.45 5.37
N GLU A 52 -11.89 2.37 6.69
CA GLU A 52 -11.93 3.52 7.62
C GLU A 52 -10.54 4.14 7.83
N SER A 53 -9.48 3.43 7.44
CA SER A 53 -8.10 3.79 7.72
C SER A 53 -7.40 4.41 6.50
N LEU A 54 -6.44 5.30 6.76
CA LEU A 54 -5.58 5.90 5.75
C LEU A 54 -4.11 5.73 6.15
N PRO A 55 -3.18 5.66 5.18
CA PRO A 55 -1.76 5.54 5.49
C PRO A 55 -1.26 6.82 6.17
N ASP A 56 -0.48 6.64 7.25
CA ASP A 56 0.22 7.71 7.95
C ASP A 56 1.70 7.34 8.02
N THR A 57 2.59 8.25 7.63
CA THR A 57 4.03 8.01 7.69
C THR A 57 4.52 7.70 9.10
N LYS A 58 3.85 8.20 10.14
CA LYS A 58 4.17 7.88 11.55
C LYS A 58 3.95 6.41 11.88
N ASN A 59 2.98 5.75 11.27
CA ASN A 59 2.64 4.35 11.54
C ASN A 59 3.63 3.35 10.92
N VAL A 60 4.46 3.81 9.99
CA VAL A 60 5.44 3.00 9.26
C VAL A 60 6.89 3.42 9.53
N THR A 61 7.09 4.53 10.25
CA THR A 61 8.41 5.07 10.59
C THR A 61 9.23 4.05 11.41
N HIS A 62 10.48 3.84 11.01
CA HIS A 62 11.40 2.80 11.51
C HIS A 62 10.95 1.34 11.25
N THR A 63 10.03 1.12 10.32
CA THR A 63 9.58 -0.24 9.95
C THR A 63 9.84 -0.53 8.49
N ASN A 64 9.84 -1.83 8.14
CA ASN A 64 9.89 -2.25 6.75
C ASN A 64 8.49 -2.38 6.11
N TYR A 65 7.43 -1.90 6.75
CA TYR A 65 6.06 -2.01 6.25
C TYR A 65 5.71 -0.96 5.19
N LEU A 66 4.84 -1.38 4.27
CA LEU A 66 4.04 -0.55 3.38
C LEU A 66 2.59 -0.58 3.86
N ASP A 67 2.05 0.59 4.21
CA ASP A 67 0.62 0.76 4.41
C ASP A 67 -0.03 1.18 3.09
N LEU A 68 -1.05 0.46 2.65
CA LEU A 68 -1.77 0.72 1.40
C LEU A 68 -3.26 0.86 1.65
N ALA A 69 -3.86 1.94 1.12
CA ALA A 69 -5.30 2.15 1.12
C ALA A 69 -5.77 2.66 -0.24
N TRP A 70 -7.06 2.48 -0.55
CA TRP A 70 -7.64 2.99 -1.78
C TRP A 70 -9.08 3.47 -1.56
N ARG A 71 -9.52 4.44 -2.37
CA ARG A 71 -10.89 4.96 -2.40
C ARG A 71 -11.33 5.17 -3.84
N LEU A 72 -12.59 4.88 -4.12
CA LEU A 72 -13.22 5.31 -5.37
C LEU A 72 -13.85 6.69 -5.15
N ASP A 73 -13.68 7.59 -6.10
CA ASP A 73 -14.37 8.88 -6.14
C ASP A 73 -15.31 8.88 -7.34
N ARG A 74 -16.60 8.63 -7.09
CA ARG A 74 -17.64 8.58 -8.11
C ARG A 74 -17.86 9.91 -8.82
N ARG A 75 -17.59 11.04 -8.17
CA ARG A 75 -17.72 12.38 -8.78
C ARG A 75 -16.69 12.59 -9.88
N THR A 76 -15.50 12.02 -9.73
CA THR A 76 -14.41 12.20 -10.70
C THR A 76 -14.13 10.93 -11.53
N GLY A 77 -14.77 9.81 -11.19
CA GLY A 77 -14.53 8.50 -11.79
C GLY A 77 -13.10 8.00 -11.56
N ARG A 78 -12.49 8.33 -10.41
CA ARG A 78 -11.09 8.02 -10.11
C ARG A 78 -10.96 6.98 -9.01
N LEU A 79 -9.93 6.15 -9.13
CA LEU A 79 -9.40 5.36 -8.03
C LEU A 79 -8.25 6.15 -7.40
N ILE A 80 -8.39 6.51 -6.14
CA ILE A 80 -7.39 7.19 -5.34
C ILE A 80 -6.65 6.11 -4.54
N MET A 81 -5.42 5.80 -4.93
CA MET A 81 -4.54 4.92 -4.17
C MET A 81 -3.59 5.74 -3.31
N MET A 82 -3.43 5.35 -2.05
CA MET A 82 -2.59 6.02 -1.08
C MET A 82 -1.67 5.02 -0.42
N SER A 83 -0.42 5.41 -0.19
CA SER A 83 0.53 4.57 0.51
C SER A 83 1.48 5.34 1.43
N ALA A 84 1.92 4.70 2.50
CA ALA A 84 2.98 5.21 3.38
C ALA A 84 4.09 4.19 3.56
N ILE A 85 5.35 4.66 3.54
CA ILE A 85 6.56 3.90 3.91
C ILE A 85 7.52 4.75 4.73
N ASP A 86 8.42 4.13 5.50
CA ASP A 86 9.67 4.78 5.91
C ASP A 86 10.63 4.82 4.70
N ASN A 87 11.07 6.01 4.32
CA ASN A 87 11.91 6.23 3.14
C ASN A 87 13.36 5.72 3.28
N LEU A 88 13.84 5.49 4.50
CA LEU A 88 15.19 4.98 4.77
C LEU A 88 15.19 3.48 5.08
N VAL A 89 14.08 2.95 5.61
CA VAL A 89 13.91 1.50 5.83
C VAL A 89 13.30 0.86 4.59
N LYS A 90 11.97 0.79 4.47
CA LYS A 90 11.30 0.18 3.31
C LYS A 90 11.63 0.85 1.98
N GLY A 91 11.92 2.16 2.00
CA GLY A 91 12.34 2.91 0.82
C GLY A 91 13.81 2.72 0.42
N ALA A 92 14.64 2.13 1.28
CA ALA A 92 16.07 1.96 1.01
C ALA A 92 16.67 0.72 1.73
N GLY A 93 17.25 0.91 2.92
CA GLY A 93 18.10 -0.10 3.56
C GLY A 93 17.36 -1.39 3.94
N GLY A 94 16.12 -1.27 4.43
CA GLY A 94 15.28 -2.41 4.76
C GLY A 94 14.94 -3.26 3.52
N GLN A 95 14.61 -2.61 2.41
CA GLN A 95 14.36 -3.30 1.14
C GLN A 95 15.63 -3.99 0.59
N ALA A 96 16.81 -3.40 0.80
CA ALA A 96 18.08 -4.00 0.43
C ALA A 96 18.35 -5.29 1.23
N ILE A 97 18.12 -5.27 2.54
CA ILE A 97 18.22 -6.46 3.40
C ILE A 97 17.15 -7.50 3.03
N GLN A 98 15.92 -7.09 2.72
CA GLN A 98 14.86 -7.99 2.28
C GLN A 98 15.28 -8.75 1.00
N SER A 99 15.81 -8.02 0.03
CA SER A 99 16.34 -8.59 -1.22
C SER A 99 17.53 -9.51 -0.98
N PHE A 100 18.45 -9.12 -0.07
CA PHE A 100 19.59 -9.93 0.33
C PHE A 100 19.15 -11.24 0.99
N ASN A 101 18.18 -11.20 1.89
CA ASN A 101 17.65 -12.39 2.55
C ASN A 101 17.15 -13.41 1.52
N ILE A 102 16.33 -12.97 0.56
CA ILE A 102 15.83 -13.82 -0.53
C ILE A 102 16.99 -14.38 -1.35
N MET A 103 17.92 -13.53 -1.79
CA MET A 103 19.04 -13.92 -2.65
C MET A 103 19.95 -14.97 -1.99
N CYS A 104 20.14 -14.88 -0.67
CA CYS A 104 20.98 -15.80 0.10
C CYS A 104 20.21 -17.00 0.68
N GLY A 105 18.91 -17.14 0.39
CA GLY A 105 18.09 -18.24 0.88
C GLY A 105 17.75 -18.16 2.37
N PHE A 106 17.88 -16.99 2.98
CA PHE A 106 17.38 -16.72 4.33
C PHE A 106 15.88 -16.45 4.31
N ASN A 107 15.26 -16.46 5.49
CA ASN A 107 13.89 -15.99 5.61
C ASN A 107 13.84 -14.49 5.27
N GLU A 108 12.94 -14.10 4.36
CA GLU A 108 12.75 -12.72 3.90
C GLU A 108 12.67 -11.72 5.06
N VAL A 109 11.99 -12.08 6.15
CA VAL A 109 11.74 -11.17 7.29
C VAL A 109 12.90 -11.07 8.28
N SER A 110 13.98 -11.83 8.10
CA SER A 110 15.11 -11.87 9.02
C SER A 110 15.73 -10.48 9.22
N GLY A 111 15.72 -9.99 10.46
CA GLY A 111 16.28 -8.68 10.85
C GLY A 111 15.43 -7.47 10.45
N LEU A 112 14.16 -7.66 10.09
CA LEU A 112 13.29 -6.61 9.52
C LEU A 112 11.91 -6.46 10.18
N ILE A 113 11.62 -7.23 11.25
CA ILE A 113 10.37 -7.12 12.05
C ILE A 113 10.62 -6.29 13.30
#